data_AF-A0A972XN93-F1
#
_entry.id   AF-A0A972XN93-F1
#
_cell.length_a   1.000
_cell.length_b   1.000
_cell.length_c   1.000
_cell.angle_alpha   90.00
_cell.angle_beta   90.00
_cell.angle_gamma   90.00
#
_symmetry.space_group_name_H-M   'P 1'
#
loop_
_entity.id
_entity.type
_entity.pdbx_description
1 polymer ?
#
loop_
_entity_poly.entity_id
_entity_poly.type
_entity_poly.pdbx_seq_one_letter_code
_entity_poly.pdbx_strand_id
1 'polypeptide(L)' 'MDLTLYGPKLTQHIRADIADAMDDLLLPYAVDLSLYSDLKNPDREAHIQRVGIVFYERSPSLG' A
#
# COMPACT_ATOMS: atom_id res chain seq x y z
N MET A 1 -4.58 6.42 8.45
CA MET A 1 -3.15 6.10 8.24
C MET A 1 -2.91 5.97 6.75
N ASP A 2 -1.67 6.12 6.28
CA ASP A 2 -1.36 5.98 4.86
C ASP A 2 -0.61 4.66 4.63
N LEU A 3 -1.10 3.84 3.71
CA LEU A 3 -0.44 2.63 3.26
C LEU A 3 -0.15 2.72 1.76
N THR A 4 1.04 2.27 1.38
CA THR A 4 1.44 2.20 -0.02
C THR A 4 1.80 0.77 -0.36
N LEU A 5 1.11 0.19 -1.34
CA LEU A 5 1.40 -1.13 -1.86
C LEU A 5 2.57 -1.04 -2.84
N TYR A 6 3.60 -1.86 -2.63
CA TYR A 6 4.83 -1.86 -3.42
C TYR A 6 5.09 -3.25 -4.03
N GLY A 7 5.31 -3.29 -5.35
CA GLY A 7 5.61 -4.52 -6.08
C GLY A 7 5.07 -4.57 -7.51
N PRO A 8 5.73 -5.31 -8.40
CA PRO A 8 5.45 -5.27 -9.85
C PRO A 8 4.17 -6.00 -10.28
N LYS A 9 3.61 -6.85 -9.42
CA LYS A 9 2.38 -7.62 -9.70
C LYS A 9 1.11 -6.98 -9.13
N LEU A 10 1.25 -5.85 -8.45
CA LEU A 10 0.12 -5.16 -7.86
C LEU A 10 -0.61 -4.36 -8.93
N THR A 11 -1.94 -4.40 -8.88
CA THR A 11 -2.81 -3.74 -9.85
C THR A 11 -3.82 -2.88 -9.11
N GLN A 12 -4.47 -1.97 -9.84
CA GLN A 12 -5.57 -1.17 -9.32
C GLN A 12 -6.74 -2.02 -8.78
N HIS A 13 -6.98 -3.18 -9.39
CA HIS A 13 -7.99 -4.12 -8.90
C HIS A 13 -7.59 -4.70 -7.54
N ILE A 14 -6.35 -5.19 -7.39
CA ILE A 14 -5.85 -5.68 -6.10
C ILE A 14 -5.90 -4.57 -5.03
N ARG A 15 -5.55 -3.34 -5.41
CA ARG A 15 -5.66 -2.18 -4.50
C ARG A 15 -7.11 -1.96 -4.04
N ALA A 16 -8.06 -2.01 -4.97
CA ALA A 16 -9.48 -1.84 -4.65
C ALA A 16 -9.99 -2.96 -3.74
N ASP A 17 -9.67 -4.22 -4.05
CA ASP A 17 -10.09 -5.36 -3.23
C ASP A 17 -9.57 -5.27 -1.79
N ILE A 18 -8.33 -4.81 -1.61
CA ILE A 18 -7.76 -4.57 -0.27
C ILE A 18 -8.46 -3.40 0.40
N ALA A 19 -8.72 -2.30 -0.31
CA ALA A 19 -9.43 -1.15 0.24
C ALA A 19 -10.83 -1.53 0.73
N ASP A 20 -11.60 -2.26 -0.07
CA ASP A 20 -12.93 -2.74 0.29
C ASP A 20 -12.88 -3.63 1.54
N ALA A 21 -11.92 -4.58 1.59
CA ALA A 21 -11.73 -5.44 2.75
C ALA A 21 -11.29 -4.66 4.02
N MET A 22 -10.61 -3.52 3.86
CA MET A 22 -10.22 -2.65 4.97
C MET A 22 -11.38 -1.81 5.48
N ASP A 23 -12.26 -1.35 4.60
CA ASP A 23 -13.47 -0.60 4.98
C ASP A 23 -14.41 -1.47 5.84
N ASP A 24 -14.46 -2.78 5.60
CA ASP A 24 -15.21 -3.75 6.40
C ASP A 24 -14.67 -3.93 7.84
N LEU A 25 -13.43 -3.52 8.11
CA LEU A 25 -12.81 -3.68 9.45
C LEU A 25 -13.37 -2.71 10.50
N LEU A 26 -14.26 -1.78 10.11
CA LEU A 26 -14.89 -0.79 11.00
C LEU A 26 -13.88 -0.08 11.91
N LEU A 27 -12.70 0.22 11.37
CA LEU A 27 -11.64 0.86 12.12
C LEU A 27 -12.07 2.28 12.53
N PRO A 28 -11.64 2.76 13.71
CA PRO A 28 -11.95 4.12 14.15
C PRO A 28 -11.24 5.21 13.33
N TYR A 29 -10.42 4.83 12.34
CA TYR A 29 -9.71 5.71 11.43
C TYR A 29 -9.74 5.13 10.02
N ALA A 30 -9.74 6.02 9.02
CA ALA A 30 -9.62 5.64 7.61
C ALA A 30 -8.17 5.31 7.24
N VAL A 31 -8.02 4.43 6.25
CA VAL A 31 -6.72 4.15 5.63
C VAL A 31 -6.71 4.67 4.20
N ASP A 32 -5.75 5.54 3.87
CA ASP A 32 -5.48 5.89 2.48
C ASP A 32 -4.57 4.81 1.87
N LEU A 33 -5.09 4.10 0.86
CA LEU A 33 -4.37 3.02 0.20
C LEU A 33 -3.97 3.42 -1.22
N SER A 34 -2.66 3.52 -1.45
CA SER A 34 -2.07 3.90 -2.73
C SER A 34 -1.21 2.78 -3.32
N LEU A 35 -1.04 2.81 -4.65
CA LEU A 35 -0.06 1.99 -5.35
C LEU A 35 1.20 2.81 -5.58
N TYR A 36 2.35 2.27 -5.19
CA TYR A 36 3.63 2.96 -5.38
C TYR A 36 3.89 3.30 -6.85
N SER A 37 3.50 2.40 -7.78
CA SER A 37 3.65 2.60 -9.22
C SER A 37 2.87 3.79 -9.79
N ASP A 38 1.84 4.24 -9.08
CA ASP A 38 0.97 5.35 -9.50
C ASP A 38 1.29 6.65 -8.78
N LEU A 39 2.31 6.65 -7.90
CA LEU A 39 2.85 7.88 -7.34
C LEU A 39 3.47 8.68 -8.48
N LYS A 40 2.89 9.84 -8.77
CA LYS A 40 3.40 10.79 -9.77
C LYS A 40 4.12 11.98 -9.14
N ASN A 41 4.24 11.96 -7.81
CA ASN A 41 4.83 13.05 -7.04
C ASN A 41 6.16 12.59 -6.42
N PRO A 42 7.30 13.08 -6.91
CA PRO A 42 8.62 12.75 -6.38
C PRO A 42 8.76 13.04 -4.87
N ASP A 43 8.05 14.04 -4.35
CA ASP A 43 8.10 14.35 -2.92
C ASP A 43 7.42 13.28 -2.06
N ARG A 44 6.34 12.66 -2.58
CA ARG A 44 5.68 11.54 -1.91
C ARG A 44 6.56 10.30 -1.91
N GLU A 45 7.21 10.00 -3.02
CA GLU A 45 8.18 8.91 -3.11
C GLU A 45 9.35 9.12 -2.14
N ALA A 46 9.96 10.30 -2.15
CA ALA A 46 11.05 10.63 -1.25
C ALA A 46 10.64 10.56 0.23
N HIS A 47 9.41 10.97 0.56
CA HIS A 47 8.88 10.85 1.91
C HIS A 47 8.76 9.37 2.33
N ILE A 48 8.14 8.53 1.51
CA ILE A 48 8.00 7.09 1.77
C ILE A 48 9.37 6.43 1.92
N GLN A 49 10.33 6.77 1.06
CA GLN A 49 11.70 6.23 1.16
C GLN A 49 12.43 6.69 2.43
N ARG A 50 12.17 7.90 2.91
CA ARG A 50 12.85 8.47 4.08
C ARG A 50 12.28 8.01 5.41
N VAL A 51 10.96 7.90 5.53
CA VAL A 51 10.28 7.64 6.82
C VAL A 51 9.30 6.46 6.78
N GLY A 52 9.12 5.82 5.63
CA GLY A 52 8.23 4.67 5.48
C GLY A 52 8.72 3.47 6.29
N ILE A 53 7.77 2.70 6.80
CA ILE A 53 8.03 1.49 7.59
C ILE A 53 7.38 0.31 6.86
N VAL A 54 8.14 -0.76 6.66
CA VAL A 54 7.61 -2.01 6.11
C VAL A 54 6.68 -2.63 7.16
N PHE A 55 5.38 -2.57 6.89
CA PHE A 55 4.36 -3.20 7.73
C PHE A 55 4.17 -4.68 7.40
N TYR A 56 4.27 -5.03 6.12
CA TYR A 56 4.12 -6.39 5.62
C TYR A 56 5.02 -6.58 4.40
N GLU A 57 5.71 -7.72 4.36
CA GLU A 57 6.43 -8.18 3.18
C GLU A 57 6.02 -9.63 2.90
N ARG A 58 5.62 -9.90 1.64
CA ARG A 58 5.31 -11.27 1.24
C ARG A 58 6.60 -12.08 1.28
N SER A 59 6.67 -13.06 2.19
CA SER A 59 7.80 -13.97 2.24
C SER A 59 7.98 -14.67 0.88
N PRO A 60 9.22 -14.85 0.41
CA PRO A 60 9.48 -15.66 -0.77
C PRO A 60 8.84 -17.03 -0.57
N SER A 61 7.98 -17.46 -1.49
CA SER A 61 7.54 -18.84 -1.52
C SER A 61 8.79 -19.69 -1.81
N LEU A 62 9.30 -20.38 -0.79
CA LEU A 62 10.22 -21.50 -0.98
C LEU A 62 9.50 -22.47 -1.91
N GLY A 63 10.00 -22.59 -3.14
CA GLY A 63 9.40 -23.39 -4.21
C GLY A 63 9.45 -24.88 -3.95
#